data_AF-A0A940YEF0-F1
#
_entry.id   AF-A0A940YEF0-F1
#
_cell.length_a   1.000
_cell.length_b   1.000
_cell.length_c   1.000
_cell.angle_alpha   90.00
_cell.angle_beta   90.00
_cell.angle_gamma   90.00
#
_symmetry.space_group_name_H-M   'P 1'
#
loop_
_entity.id
_entity.type
_entity.pdbx_description
1 polymer ?
#
loop_
_entity_poly.entity_id
_entity_poly.type
_entity_poly.pdbx_seq_one_letter_code
_entity_poly.pdbx_strand_id
1 'polypeptide(L)'
;MHVRDFKLHRNQTALMQSLLLVMPRGFRWWTSGTLSPLKVEPFLGKMHDQFGVLDSPMRRSRRKLRGGTGVQLFLHPTADGSRFNFWLVATSELAGQGMRDGWDIEGPNRLRLEEKYMLAQTPKPKEGTTWTWKMQKEYARDWEFRIIDLARRDQPKQLSDAIRALEAMPRWNGIRNNVWKILEKGKRIWEAEHKNHPDLLRSVYFPKTKELRPITRIAAFSDPPLTMGVWLDAYATRLDGVDLTASEENPTATLRRSRPAGGTDGAIPA
;
A
#
# COMPACT_ATOMS: atom_id res chain seq x y z
N MET A 1 9.94 3.71 -24.48
CA MET A 1 8.89 4.43 -23.73
C MET A 1 9.62 5.51 -22.97
N HIS A 2 9.23 6.77 -23.14
CA HIS A 2 9.86 7.85 -22.40
C HIS A 2 9.43 7.79 -20.93
N VAL A 3 10.26 8.32 -20.01
CA VAL A 3 9.95 8.36 -18.57
C VAL A 3 8.59 9.05 -18.31
N ARG A 4 8.32 10.13 -19.05
CA ARG A 4 7.07 10.90 -18.96
C ARG A 4 5.84 10.16 -19.48
N ASP A 5 6.01 9.12 -20.30
CA ASP A 5 4.90 8.28 -20.79
C ASP A 5 4.50 7.20 -19.78
N PHE A 6 5.21 7.09 -18.65
CA PHE A 6 4.91 6.10 -17.62
C PHE A 6 3.47 6.30 -17.13
N LYS A 7 2.65 5.26 -17.26
CA LYS A 7 1.23 5.31 -16.91
C LYS A 7 1.04 5.13 -15.41
N LEU A 8 0.26 6.03 -14.80
CA LEU A 8 -0.11 5.95 -13.40
C LEU A 8 -1.45 5.25 -13.25
N HIS A 9 -1.55 4.36 -12.26
CA HIS A 9 -2.81 3.70 -11.94
C HIS A 9 -3.87 4.73 -11.55
N ARG A 10 -5.10 4.52 -12.02
CA ARG A 10 -6.21 5.49 -11.81
C ARG A 10 -6.57 5.71 -10.34
N ASN A 11 -6.25 4.75 -9.48
CA ASN A 11 -6.42 4.82 -8.03
C ASN A 11 -5.64 3.69 -7.34
N GLN A 12 -5.59 3.74 -6.01
CA GLN A 12 -4.91 2.75 -5.17
C GLN A 12 -5.44 1.32 -5.42
N THR A 13 -6.73 1.17 -5.64
CA THR A 13 -7.35 -0.16 -5.87
C THR A 13 -6.89 -0.77 -7.19
N ALA A 14 -6.72 0.04 -8.23
CA ALA A 14 -6.17 -0.40 -9.52
C ALA A 14 -4.71 -0.83 -9.40
N LEU A 15 -3.91 -0.08 -8.63
CA LEU A 15 -2.54 -0.46 -8.27
C LEU A 15 -2.51 -1.82 -7.55
N MET A 16 -3.35 -1.97 -6.51
CA MET A 16 -3.49 -3.22 -5.75
C MET A 16 -3.83 -4.39 -6.66
N GLN A 17 -4.71 -4.20 -7.67
CA GLN A 17 -5.02 -5.23 -8.65
C GLN A 17 -3.78 -5.62 -9.47
N SER A 18 -3.02 -4.65 -9.98
CA SER A 18 -1.84 -4.97 -10.79
C SER A 18 -0.75 -5.69 -9.98
N LEU A 19 -0.49 -5.25 -8.75
CA LEU A 19 0.42 -5.93 -7.82
C LEU A 19 -0.06 -7.36 -7.51
N LEU A 20 -1.37 -7.55 -7.29
CA LEU A 20 -1.95 -8.87 -7.06
C LEU A 20 -1.76 -9.81 -8.26
N LEU A 21 -1.84 -9.29 -9.48
CA LEU A 21 -1.74 -10.08 -10.71
C LEU A 21 -0.32 -10.53 -11.05
N VAL A 22 0.71 -9.83 -10.57
CA VAL A 22 2.11 -10.18 -10.86
C VAL A 22 2.66 -11.21 -9.88
N MET A 23 2.16 -11.25 -8.66
CA MET A 23 2.67 -12.13 -7.60
C MET A 23 2.54 -13.63 -7.93
N PRO A 24 1.39 -14.14 -8.44
CA PRO A 24 1.29 -15.52 -8.93
C PRO A 24 2.18 -15.83 -10.13
N ARG A 25 2.65 -14.80 -10.85
CA ARG A 25 3.53 -14.97 -12.02
C ARG A 25 5.01 -15.08 -11.65
N GLY A 26 5.31 -15.23 -10.36
CA GLY A 26 6.66 -15.42 -9.83
C GLY A 26 7.38 -14.14 -9.43
N PHE A 27 6.72 -12.96 -9.49
CA PHE A 27 7.31 -11.71 -8.99
C PHE A 27 7.28 -11.68 -7.45
N ARG A 28 8.07 -12.55 -6.83
CA ARG A 28 8.08 -12.74 -5.37
C ARG A 28 8.97 -11.73 -4.65
N TRP A 29 10.05 -11.29 -5.28
CA TRP A 29 10.99 -10.37 -4.66
C TRP A 29 10.46 -8.95 -4.79
N TRP A 30 10.44 -8.19 -3.71
CA TRP A 30 9.97 -6.81 -3.76
C TRP A 30 10.71 -5.87 -2.80
N THR A 31 10.73 -4.59 -3.14
CA THR A 31 11.11 -3.51 -2.25
C THR A 31 10.21 -2.31 -2.52
N SER A 32 10.09 -1.42 -1.54
CA SER A 32 9.25 -0.23 -1.65
C SER A 32 9.90 0.95 -0.94
N GLY A 33 9.51 2.15 -1.33
CA GLY A 33 9.91 3.36 -0.64
C GLY A 33 9.11 4.56 -1.10
N THR A 34 9.53 5.73 -0.63
CA THR A 34 8.87 7.00 -0.94
C THR A 34 9.85 7.95 -1.63
N LEU A 35 9.35 8.72 -2.59
CA LEU A 35 10.12 9.68 -3.38
C LEU A 35 9.41 11.03 -3.38
N SER A 36 10.18 12.12 -3.41
CA SER A 36 9.62 13.44 -3.76
C SER A 36 9.24 13.46 -5.25
N PRO A 37 8.17 14.18 -5.64
CA PRO A 37 7.78 14.36 -7.04
C PRO A 37 8.94 14.73 -7.98
N LEU A 38 9.84 15.61 -7.53
CA LEU A 38 11.00 16.08 -8.31
C LEU A 38 12.03 14.98 -8.58
N LYS A 39 12.04 13.91 -7.77
CA LYS A 39 12.99 12.79 -7.91
C LYS A 39 12.42 11.63 -8.74
N VAL A 40 11.15 11.69 -9.15
CA VAL A 40 10.50 10.57 -9.84
C VAL A 40 11.09 10.32 -11.22
N GLU A 41 11.33 11.36 -12.02
CA GLU A 41 11.92 11.16 -13.37
C GLU A 41 13.35 10.62 -13.31
N PRO A 42 14.29 11.19 -12.52
CA PRO A 42 15.63 10.63 -12.39
C PRO A 42 15.63 9.19 -11.85
N PHE A 43 14.74 8.89 -10.90
CA PHE A 43 14.58 7.55 -10.36
C PHE A 43 14.10 6.57 -11.44
N LEU A 44 13.10 6.94 -12.24
CA LEU A 44 12.60 6.13 -13.34
C LEU A 44 13.68 5.88 -14.41
N GLY A 45 14.45 6.91 -14.75
CA GLY A 45 15.61 6.79 -15.65
C GLY A 45 16.61 5.76 -15.12
N LYS A 46 17.07 5.92 -13.88
CA LYS A 46 18.00 4.99 -13.23
C LYS A 46 17.48 3.54 -13.21
N MET A 47 16.21 3.34 -12.83
CA MET A 47 15.59 2.01 -12.80
C MET A 47 15.42 1.43 -14.21
N HIS A 48 15.21 2.27 -15.22
CA HIS A 48 15.17 1.84 -16.61
C HIS A 48 16.55 1.42 -17.10
N ASP A 49 17.60 2.18 -16.81
CA ASP A 49 18.95 1.86 -17.25
C ASP A 49 19.46 0.56 -16.60
N GLN A 50 19.16 0.35 -15.32
CA GLN A 50 19.60 -0.84 -14.58
C GLN A 50 18.76 -2.07 -14.87
N PHE A 51 17.42 -1.93 -14.93
CA PHE A 51 16.50 -3.06 -14.92
C PHE A 51 15.49 -3.03 -16.05
N GLY A 52 15.56 -2.05 -16.96
CA GLY A 52 14.68 -1.92 -18.10
C GLY A 52 13.20 -1.89 -17.72
N VAL A 53 12.82 -1.18 -16.65
CA VAL A 53 11.42 -1.15 -16.14
C VAL A 53 10.44 -0.51 -17.12
N LEU A 54 10.92 0.36 -18.01
CA LEU A 54 10.13 1.00 -19.08
C LEU A 54 10.12 0.21 -20.40
N ASP A 55 10.65 -1.02 -20.41
CA ASP A 55 10.65 -1.83 -21.63
C ASP A 55 9.24 -2.15 -22.11
N SER A 56 9.06 -2.17 -23.44
CA SER A 56 7.83 -2.63 -24.05
C SER A 56 7.53 -4.09 -23.68
N PRO A 57 6.27 -4.54 -23.72
CA PRO A 57 5.92 -5.94 -23.45
C PRO A 57 6.76 -6.94 -24.25
N MET A 58 7.04 -6.63 -25.52
CA MET A 58 7.88 -7.45 -26.39
C MET A 58 9.34 -7.53 -25.88
N ARG A 59 9.95 -6.40 -25.50
CA ARG A 59 11.33 -6.39 -24.98
C ARG A 59 11.42 -7.15 -23.65
N ARG A 60 10.45 -6.97 -22.75
CA ARG A 60 10.36 -7.74 -21.49
C ARG A 60 10.23 -9.25 -21.73
N SER A 61 9.39 -9.65 -22.68
CA SER A 61 9.23 -11.06 -23.07
C SER A 61 10.54 -11.65 -23.61
N ARG A 62 11.21 -10.96 -24.54
CA ARG A 62 12.51 -11.39 -25.08
C ARG A 62 13.59 -11.50 -24.00
N ARG A 63 13.65 -10.56 -23.05
CA ARG A 63 14.59 -10.62 -21.93
C ARG A 63 14.35 -11.84 -21.05
N LYS A 64 13.08 -12.11 -20.73
CA LYS A 64 12.69 -13.29 -19.96
C LYS A 64 13.06 -14.60 -20.67
N LEU A 65 12.87 -14.68 -22.00
CA LEU A 65 13.26 -15.84 -22.80
C LEU A 65 14.78 -16.09 -22.80
N ARG A 66 15.60 -15.05 -22.62
CA ARG A 66 17.06 -15.15 -22.46
C ARG A 66 17.50 -15.43 -21.02
N GLY A 67 16.58 -15.85 -20.14
CA GLY A 67 16.86 -16.13 -18.73
C GLY A 67 17.01 -14.88 -17.84
N GLY A 68 16.73 -13.68 -18.36
CA GLY A 68 16.84 -12.45 -17.58
C GLY A 68 15.72 -12.28 -16.56
N THR A 69 16.04 -11.60 -15.46
CA THR A 69 15.07 -11.28 -14.40
C THR A 69 13.95 -10.40 -14.93
N GLY A 70 12.70 -10.84 -14.72
CA GLY A 70 11.53 -10.00 -14.95
C GLY A 70 11.44 -8.97 -13.83
N VAL A 71 11.44 -7.69 -14.18
CA VAL A 71 11.31 -6.58 -13.24
C VAL A 71 10.13 -5.70 -13.62
N GLN A 72 9.34 -5.28 -12.64
CA GLN A 72 8.28 -4.30 -12.82
C GLN A 72 8.35 -3.25 -11.71
N LEU A 73 8.05 -2.01 -12.09
CA LEU A 73 7.96 -0.89 -11.18
C LEU A 73 6.53 -0.36 -11.18
N PHE A 74 6.03 -0.08 -9.98
CA PHE A 74 4.76 0.58 -9.75
C PHE A 74 5.01 1.89 -9.02
N LEU A 75 4.30 2.94 -9.42
CA LEU A 75 4.32 4.25 -8.80
C LEU A 75 2.90 4.71 -8.53
N HIS A 76 2.69 5.34 -7.38
CA HIS A 76 1.40 5.97 -7.07
C HIS A 76 1.63 7.17 -6.15
N PRO A 77 1.01 8.32 -6.45
CA PRO A 77 1.11 9.50 -5.59
C PRO A 77 0.44 9.24 -4.24
N THR A 78 0.94 9.86 -3.18
CA THR A 78 0.22 9.92 -1.90
C THR A 78 -1.06 10.74 -2.05
N ALA A 79 -2.01 10.57 -1.14
CA ALA A 79 -3.32 11.22 -1.23
C ALA A 79 -3.26 12.76 -1.26
N ASP A 80 -2.27 13.33 -0.58
CA ASP A 80 -1.94 14.77 -0.56
C ASP A 80 -1.12 15.20 -1.79
N GLY A 81 -0.62 14.26 -2.60
CA GLY A 81 0.24 14.51 -3.75
C GLY A 81 1.65 15.00 -3.40
N SER A 82 2.05 14.97 -2.12
CA SER A 82 3.36 15.45 -1.67
C SER A 82 4.51 14.50 -2.01
N ARG A 83 4.20 13.21 -2.19
CA ARG A 83 5.18 12.13 -2.40
C ARG A 83 4.67 11.09 -3.39
N PHE A 84 5.58 10.27 -3.88
CA PHE A 84 5.28 9.03 -4.60
C PHE A 84 5.70 7.83 -3.78
N ASN A 85 4.79 6.89 -3.62
CA ASN A 85 5.12 5.55 -3.18
C ASN A 85 5.54 4.73 -4.40
N PHE A 86 6.62 3.97 -4.28
CA PHE A 86 7.05 3.02 -5.31
C PHE A 86 7.10 1.59 -4.79
N TRP A 87 6.86 0.64 -5.70
CA TRP A 87 7.07 -0.78 -5.48
C TRP A 87 7.84 -1.36 -6.66
N LEU A 88 9.06 -1.84 -6.39
CA LEU A 88 9.86 -2.58 -7.35
C LEU A 88 9.68 -4.06 -7.07
N VAL A 89 9.21 -4.82 -8.05
CA VAL A 89 9.00 -6.27 -7.93
C VAL A 89 9.79 -7.01 -9.00
N ALA A 90 10.32 -8.19 -8.63
CA ALA A 90 11.18 -8.97 -9.50
C ALA A 90 10.96 -10.48 -9.34
N THR A 91 11.28 -11.24 -10.40
CA THR A 91 11.21 -12.71 -10.39
C THR A 91 12.39 -13.37 -9.68
N SER A 92 13.51 -12.66 -9.52
CA SER A 92 14.67 -13.03 -8.71
C SER A 92 15.11 -11.82 -7.90
N GLU A 93 15.88 -12.06 -6.84
CA GLU A 93 16.47 -10.96 -6.07
C GLU A 93 17.37 -10.09 -6.98
N LEU A 94 17.27 -8.77 -6.81
CA LEU A 94 18.14 -7.80 -7.47
C LEU A 94 19.23 -7.36 -6.50
N ALA A 95 20.48 -7.65 -6.83
CA ALA A 95 21.63 -7.34 -5.98
C ALA A 95 21.66 -5.85 -5.60
N GLY A 96 21.91 -5.58 -4.31
CA GLY A 96 22.02 -4.22 -3.77
C GLY A 96 20.69 -3.45 -3.63
N GLN A 97 19.53 -4.06 -3.91
CA GLN A 97 18.22 -3.41 -3.76
C GLN A 97 17.51 -3.72 -2.42
N GLY A 98 18.10 -4.58 -1.58
CA GLY A 98 17.54 -4.95 -0.27
C GLY A 98 16.14 -5.54 -0.38
N MET A 99 15.93 -6.42 -1.37
CA MET A 99 14.60 -6.97 -1.65
C MET A 99 14.19 -7.97 -0.58
N ARG A 100 12.88 -8.08 -0.38
CA ARG A 100 12.25 -9.05 0.51
C ARG A 100 11.52 -10.09 -0.32
N ASP A 101 11.48 -11.31 0.18
CA ASP A 101 10.69 -12.37 -0.44
C ASP A 101 9.22 -12.28 0.01
N GLY A 102 8.36 -11.78 -0.87
CA GLY A 102 6.93 -11.63 -0.65
C GLY A 102 6.15 -12.94 -0.66
N TRP A 103 6.79 -14.08 -0.97
CA TRP A 103 6.19 -15.40 -0.78
C TRP A 103 6.37 -15.95 0.63
N ASP A 104 7.18 -15.31 1.46
CA ASP A 104 7.24 -15.61 2.88
C ASP A 104 5.87 -15.29 3.53
N ILE A 105 5.12 -16.35 3.78
CA ILE A 105 3.74 -16.30 4.28
C ILE A 105 3.73 -16.02 5.79
N GLU A 106 4.81 -16.20 6.52
CA GLU A 106 4.80 -16.08 7.99
C GLU A 106 5.51 -14.82 8.49
N GLY A 107 6.27 -14.15 7.63
CA GLY A 107 7.18 -13.09 8.03
C GLY A 107 6.76 -11.63 7.75
N PRO A 108 7.59 -10.68 8.23
CA PRO A 108 7.47 -9.25 7.93
C PRO A 108 7.71 -8.90 6.45
N ASN A 109 8.13 -9.90 5.67
CA ASN A 109 8.56 -9.82 4.27
C ASN A 109 7.42 -9.83 3.25
N ARG A 110 6.16 -10.02 3.67
CA ARG A 110 4.99 -9.93 2.79
C ARG A 110 4.92 -8.58 2.10
N LEU A 111 4.50 -8.57 0.83
CA LEU A 111 4.29 -7.33 0.08
C LEU A 111 3.26 -6.44 0.77
N ARG A 112 3.67 -5.22 1.12
CA ARG A 112 2.84 -4.24 1.83
C ARG A 112 2.46 -3.08 0.92
N LEU A 113 1.25 -2.59 1.13
CA LEU A 113 0.81 -1.31 0.60
C LEU A 113 0.64 -0.35 1.78
N GLU A 114 1.62 0.53 1.95
CA GLU A 114 1.74 1.42 3.10
C GLU A 114 1.66 0.61 4.42
N GLU A 115 1.11 1.19 5.47
CA GLU A 115 0.84 0.54 6.76
C GLU A 115 -0.56 -0.08 6.84
N LYS A 116 -1.33 -0.02 5.75
CA LYS A 116 -2.76 -0.38 5.75
C LYS A 116 -3.01 -1.81 5.32
N TYR A 117 -2.37 -2.23 4.21
CA TYR A 117 -2.70 -3.48 3.55
C TYR A 117 -1.45 -4.33 3.32
N MET A 118 -1.65 -5.65 3.29
CA MET A 118 -0.63 -6.62 2.94
C MET A 118 -1.21 -7.69 2.02
N LEU A 119 -0.36 -8.23 1.17
CA LEU A 119 -0.71 -9.37 0.35
C LEU A 119 -0.70 -10.64 1.20
N ALA A 120 -1.64 -11.54 0.91
CA ALA A 120 -1.78 -12.80 1.63
C ALA A 120 -2.27 -13.90 0.70
N GLN A 121 -1.79 -15.11 0.93
CA GLN A 121 -2.45 -16.31 0.42
C GLN A 121 -3.62 -16.69 1.33
N THR A 122 -4.69 -17.14 0.71
CA THR A 122 -5.86 -17.71 1.39
C THR A 122 -6.19 -19.05 0.76
N PRO A 123 -6.51 -20.09 1.56
CA PRO A 123 -6.95 -21.35 1.02
C PRO A 123 -8.28 -21.16 0.28
N LYS A 124 -8.42 -21.81 -0.87
CA LYS A 124 -9.68 -22.00 -1.56
C LYS A 124 -10.10 -23.45 -1.42
N PRO A 125 -11.37 -23.73 -1.05
CA PRO A 125 -11.89 -25.09 -1.09
C PRO A 125 -11.68 -25.69 -2.48
N LYS A 126 -11.00 -26.85 -2.55
CA LYS A 126 -10.76 -27.64 -3.77
C LYS A 126 -9.84 -27.01 -4.86
N GLU A 127 -9.40 -25.75 -4.71
CA GLU A 127 -8.58 -25.03 -5.72
C GLU A 127 -7.18 -24.62 -5.22
N GLY A 128 -6.73 -25.12 -4.07
CA GLY A 128 -5.42 -24.78 -3.51
C GLY A 128 -5.41 -23.43 -2.80
N THR A 129 -4.46 -22.54 -3.11
CA THR A 129 -4.37 -21.19 -2.52
C THR A 129 -4.64 -20.10 -3.56
N THR A 130 -5.22 -18.99 -3.10
CA THR A 130 -5.42 -17.78 -3.90
C THR A 130 -4.83 -16.59 -3.20
N TRP A 131 -4.25 -15.67 -3.98
CA TRP A 131 -3.74 -14.42 -3.45
C TRP A 131 -4.88 -13.41 -3.27
N THR A 132 -4.83 -12.66 -2.18
CA THR A 132 -5.73 -11.55 -1.89
C THR A 132 -4.98 -10.48 -1.10
N TRP A 133 -5.52 -9.26 -1.07
CA TRP A 133 -5.15 -8.27 -0.07
C TRP A 133 -5.89 -8.51 1.24
N LYS A 134 -5.23 -8.22 2.36
CA LYS A 134 -5.77 -8.18 3.73
C LYS A 134 -5.34 -6.88 4.40
N MET A 135 -6.04 -6.48 5.46
CA MET A 135 -5.55 -5.43 6.35
C MET A 135 -4.30 -5.91 7.10
N GLN A 136 -3.37 -5.01 7.38
CA GLN A 136 -2.33 -5.24 8.37
C GLN A 136 -2.94 -5.32 9.77
N LYS A 137 -2.27 -6.01 10.70
CA LYS A 137 -2.82 -6.35 12.02
C LYS A 137 -3.11 -5.10 12.84
N GLU A 138 -2.16 -4.17 12.84
CA GLU A 138 -2.23 -2.89 13.55
C GLU A 138 -3.37 -2.04 12.99
N TYR A 139 -3.42 -1.88 11.67
CA TYR A 139 -4.50 -1.14 11.00
C TYR A 139 -5.89 -1.74 11.27
N ALA A 140 -6.04 -3.07 11.24
CA ALA A 140 -7.29 -3.73 11.58
C ALA A 140 -7.70 -3.51 13.04
N ARG A 141 -6.72 -3.56 13.97
CA ARG A 141 -6.93 -3.32 15.40
C ARG A 141 -7.39 -1.88 15.67
N ASP A 142 -6.80 -0.90 14.99
CA ASP A 142 -7.17 0.51 15.16
C ASP A 142 -8.62 0.75 14.71
N TRP A 143 -9.02 0.15 13.58
CA TRP A 143 -10.41 0.20 13.13
C TRP A 143 -11.37 -0.51 14.08
N GLU A 144 -10.98 -1.68 14.59
CA GLU A 144 -11.77 -2.40 15.58
C GLU A 144 -11.96 -1.58 16.85
N PHE A 145 -10.90 -1.00 17.39
CA PHE A 145 -10.95 -0.13 18.56
C PHE A 145 -11.87 1.07 18.31
N ARG A 146 -11.70 1.78 17.19
CA ARG A 146 -12.52 2.94 16.82
C ARG A 146 -14.00 2.60 16.72
N ILE A 147 -14.35 1.49 16.06
CA ILE A 147 -15.75 1.08 15.90
C ILE A 147 -16.36 0.68 17.24
N ILE A 148 -15.62 -0.05 18.08
CA ILE A 148 -16.09 -0.43 19.42
C ILE A 148 -16.31 0.81 20.29
N ASP A 149 -15.36 1.74 20.30
CA ASP A 149 -15.44 2.97 21.09
C ASP A 149 -16.64 3.83 20.67
N LEU A 150 -16.83 4.03 19.36
CA LEU A 150 -17.99 4.75 18.82
C LEU A 150 -19.32 4.01 19.08
N ALA A 151 -19.33 2.68 19.04
CA ALA A 151 -20.51 1.88 19.31
C ALA A 151 -20.94 1.87 20.78
N ARG A 152 -20.07 2.27 21.71
CA ARG A 152 -20.38 2.41 23.14
C ARG A 152 -20.88 3.81 23.51
N ARG A 153 -20.72 4.78 22.61
CA ARG A 153 -21.10 6.18 22.84
C ARG A 153 -22.40 6.49 22.12
N ASP A 154 -23.20 7.41 22.65
CA ASP A 154 -24.39 7.97 21.98
C ASP A 154 -24.02 8.92 20.82
N GLN A 155 -23.18 8.44 19.88
CA GLN A 155 -22.64 9.23 18.76
C GLN A 155 -22.97 8.57 17.40
N PRO A 156 -24.27 8.39 17.07
CA PRO A 156 -24.71 7.61 15.92
C PRO A 156 -24.19 8.14 14.57
N LYS A 157 -24.04 9.47 14.44
CA LYS A 157 -23.49 10.10 13.24
C LYS A 157 -22.03 9.68 13.00
N GLN A 158 -21.19 9.74 14.04
CA GLN A 158 -19.77 9.42 13.94
C GLN A 158 -19.56 7.93 13.68
N LEU A 159 -20.36 7.08 14.32
CA LEU A 159 -20.39 5.65 14.04
C LEU A 159 -20.79 5.39 12.58
N SER A 160 -21.83 6.04 12.07
CA SER A 160 -22.26 5.92 10.68
C SER A 160 -21.19 6.39 9.69
N ASP A 161 -20.48 7.47 9.99
CA ASP A 161 -19.37 7.97 9.17
C ASP A 161 -18.19 6.97 9.18
N ALA A 162 -17.89 6.34 10.32
CA ALA A 162 -16.87 5.29 10.42
C ALA A 162 -17.26 4.02 9.65
N ILE A 163 -18.54 3.61 9.68
CA ILE A 163 -19.07 2.51 8.87
C ILE A 163 -18.90 2.83 7.39
N ARG A 164 -19.32 4.02 6.94
CA ARG A 164 -19.16 4.46 5.54
C ARG A 164 -17.69 4.44 5.09
N ALA A 165 -16.76 4.83 5.97
CA ALA A 165 -15.33 4.75 5.68
C ALA A 165 -14.83 3.30 5.50
N LEU A 166 -15.30 2.36 6.32
CA LEU A 166 -15.02 0.93 6.15
C LEU A 166 -15.61 0.36 4.84
N GLU A 167 -16.82 0.78 4.47
CA GLU A 167 -17.48 0.35 3.23
C GLU A 167 -16.80 0.86 1.94
N ALA A 168 -16.11 1.99 2.04
CA ALA A 168 -15.34 2.60 0.96
C ALA A 168 -13.98 1.91 0.73
N MET A 169 -13.54 1.02 1.62
CA MET A 169 -12.27 0.31 1.46
C MET A 169 -12.26 -0.65 0.26
N PRO A 170 -11.08 -0.98 -0.28
CA PRO A 170 -10.95 -1.94 -1.37
C PRO A 170 -11.56 -3.30 -1.00
N ARG A 171 -12.55 -3.76 -1.78
CA ARG A 171 -13.34 -4.96 -1.47
C ARG A 171 -12.71 -6.27 -1.95
N TRP A 172 -11.38 -6.37 -1.82
CA TRP A 172 -10.66 -7.64 -1.97
C TRP A 172 -11.15 -8.62 -0.90
N ASN A 173 -11.23 -9.92 -1.21
CA ASN A 173 -11.86 -10.90 -0.30
C ASN A 173 -11.29 -10.87 1.13
N GLY A 174 -9.97 -10.75 1.26
CA GLY A 174 -9.32 -10.64 2.58
C GLY A 174 -9.70 -9.36 3.35
N ILE A 175 -9.64 -8.18 2.72
CA ILE A 175 -10.06 -6.91 3.32
C ILE A 175 -11.56 -6.91 3.63
N ARG A 176 -12.40 -7.39 2.70
CA ARG A 176 -13.85 -7.53 2.88
C ARG A 176 -14.19 -8.36 4.11
N ASN A 177 -13.46 -9.46 4.33
CA ASN A 177 -13.63 -10.29 5.52
C ASN A 177 -13.16 -9.58 6.79
N ASN A 178 -12.08 -8.78 6.74
CA ASN A 178 -11.67 -7.94 7.87
C ASN A 178 -12.76 -6.90 8.20
N VAL A 179 -13.25 -6.14 7.20
CA VAL A 179 -14.32 -5.14 7.34
C VAL A 179 -15.57 -5.78 7.96
N TRP A 180 -16.03 -6.90 7.40
CA TRP A 180 -17.23 -7.57 7.90
C TRP A 180 -17.11 -7.97 9.38
N LYS A 181 -15.98 -8.55 9.79
CA LYS A 181 -15.74 -8.91 11.20
C LYS A 181 -15.77 -7.70 12.13
N ILE A 182 -15.17 -6.59 11.71
CA ILE A 182 -15.17 -5.33 12.47
C ILE A 182 -16.59 -4.78 12.61
N LEU A 183 -17.34 -4.71 11.50
CA LEU A 183 -18.71 -4.22 11.49
C LEU A 183 -19.65 -5.11 12.31
N GLU A 184 -19.51 -6.43 12.23
CA GLU A 184 -20.32 -7.36 13.02
C GLU A 184 -20.05 -7.20 14.52
N LYS A 185 -18.79 -7.02 14.92
CA LYS A 185 -18.44 -6.74 16.32
C LYS A 185 -19.03 -5.40 16.79
N GLY A 186 -18.89 -4.35 15.98
CA GLY A 186 -19.49 -3.04 16.25
C GLY A 186 -20.99 -3.11 16.41
N LYS A 187 -21.67 -3.84 15.51
CA LYS A 187 -23.12 -4.05 15.55
C LYS A 187 -23.57 -4.68 16.87
N ARG A 188 -22.93 -5.78 17.28
CA ARG A 188 -23.29 -6.49 18.52
C ARG A 188 -23.16 -5.58 19.75
N ILE A 189 -22.13 -4.73 19.78
CA ILE A 189 -21.92 -3.79 20.89
C ILE A 189 -22.96 -2.67 20.85
N TRP A 190 -23.20 -2.07 19.68
CA TRP A 190 -24.21 -1.03 19.50
C TRP A 190 -25.60 -1.51 19.97
N GLU A 191 -26.00 -2.70 19.55
CA GLU A 191 -27.27 -3.33 19.94
C GLU A 191 -27.34 -3.63 21.45
N ALA A 192 -26.24 -4.04 22.07
CA ALA A 192 -26.19 -4.34 23.50
C ALA A 192 -26.29 -3.08 24.38
N GLU A 193 -25.53 -2.04 24.04
CA GLU A 193 -25.46 -0.78 24.81
C GLU A 193 -26.77 0.01 24.68
N HIS A 194 -27.40 0.01 23.51
CA HIS A 194 -28.58 0.84 23.22
C HIS A 194 -29.88 0.03 23.15
N LYS A 195 -29.93 -1.16 23.76
CA LYS A 195 -31.09 -2.06 23.75
C LYS A 195 -32.41 -1.41 24.22
N ASN A 196 -32.30 -0.41 25.11
CA ASN A 196 -33.45 0.33 25.67
C ASN A 196 -33.79 1.61 24.89
N HIS A 197 -33.04 1.92 23.82
CA HIS A 197 -33.19 3.14 23.01
C HIS A 197 -33.49 2.78 21.55
N PRO A 198 -34.72 2.36 21.23
CA PRO A 198 -35.08 1.87 19.89
C PRO A 198 -34.86 2.89 18.78
N ASP A 199 -35.00 4.18 19.07
CA ASP A 199 -34.75 5.25 18.10
C ASP A 199 -33.27 5.36 17.73
N LEU A 200 -32.37 5.19 18.71
CA LEU A 200 -30.93 5.14 18.47
C LEU A 200 -30.56 3.91 17.65
N LEU A 201 -31.12 2.74 17.97
CA LEU A 201 -30.86 1.51 17.20
C LEU A 201 -31.21 1.67 15.71
N ARG A 202 -32.29 2.40 15.38
CA ARG A 202 -32.70 2.67 13.99
C ARG A 202 -31.84 3.73 13.31
N SER A 203 -31.15 4.57 14.07
CA SER A 203 -30.35 5.69 13.52
C SER A 203 -29.03 5.25 12.87
N VAL A 204 -28.56 4.03 13.15
CA VAL A 204 -27.30 3.50 12.61
C VAL A 204 -27.56 2.23 11.80
N TYR A 205 -27.13 2.25 10.55
CA TYR A 205 -27.21 1.10 9.67
C TYR A 205 -25.87 0.35 9.60
N PHE A 206 -25.89 -0.94 9.90
CA PHE A 206 -24.77 -1.85 9.67
C PHE A 206 -25.03 -2.70 8.42
N PRO A 207 -24.17 -2.62 7.39
CA PRO A 207 -24.37 -3.34 6.13
C PRO A 207 -24.21 -4.85 6.31
N LYS A 208 -24.98 -5.63 5.56
CA LYS A 208 -24.86 -7.11 5.56
C LYS A 208 -23.67 -7.55 4.69
N THR A 209 -23.15 -8.74 4.94
CA THR A 209 -22.02 -9.32 4.16
C THR A 209 -22.27 -9.35 2.64
N LYS A 210 -23.53 -9.51 2.22
CA LYS A 210 -23.93 -9.52 0.80
C LYS A 210 -23.87 -8.14 0.12
N GLU A 211 -23.95 -7.07 0.90
CA GLU A 211 -23.89 -5.68 0.40
C GLU A 211 -22.45 -5.22 0.20
N LEU A 212 -21.51 -5.80 0.95
CA LEU A 212 -20.07 -5.68 0.73
C LEU A 212 -19.62 -6.48 -0.50
N ARG A 213 -20.15 -6.18 -1.70
CA ARG A 213 -19.87 -6.96 -2.92
C ARG A 213 -18.36 -7.02 -3.22
N PRO A 214 -17.81 -8.20 -3.56
CA PRO A 214 -16.40 -8.31 -3.91
C PRO A 214 -16.08 -7.44 -5.13
N ILE A 215 -14.86 -6.90 -5.16
CA ILE A 215 -14.41 -6.16 -6.32
C ILE A 215 -14.16 -7.12 -7.50
N THR A 216 -14.64 -6.75 -8.68
CA THR A 216 -14.33 -7.42 -9.95
C THR A 216 -13.11 -6.77 -10.59
N ARG A 217 -12.66 -7.29 -11.73
CA ARG A 217 -11.56 -6.69 -12.48
C ARG A 217 -11.90 -5.23 -12.84
N ILE A 218 -11.05 -4.30 -12.46
CA ILE A 218 -11.15 -2.87 -12.79
C ILE A 218 -10.10 -2.48 -13.83
N ALA A 219 -10.37 -1.40 -14.57
CA ALA A 219 -9.37 -0.81 -15.47
C ALA A 219 -8.16 -0.33 -14.65
N ALA A 220 -6.95 -0.70 -15.08
CA ALA A 220 -5.73 -0.31 -14.37
C ALA A 220 -5.45 1.20 -14.51
N PHE A 221 -5.76 1.75 -15.68
CA PHE A 221 -5.49 3.13 -16.07
C PHE A 221 -6.80 3.84 -16.45
N SER A 222 -6.80 5.17 -16.42
CA SER A 222 -7.87 5.99 -17.00
C SER A 222 -7.84 5.93 -18.54
N ASP A 223 -8.89 6.44 -19.16
CA ASP A 223 -8.96 6.63 -20.61
C ASP A 223 -9.34 8.11 -20.90
N PRO A 224 -8.39 8.95 -21.40
CA PRO A 224 -6.99 8.61 -21.68
C PRO A 224 -6.17 8.32 -20.40
N PRO A 225 -5.05 7.58 -20.48
CA PRO A 225 -4.22 7.29 -19.32
C PRO A 225 -3.58 8.54 -18.74
N LEU A 226 -3.68 8.72 -17.42
CA LEU A 226 -2.85 9.66 -16.70
C LEU A 226 -1.39 9.19 -16.75
N THR A 227 -0.53 10.01 -17.33
CA THR A 227 0.91 9.74 -17.42
C THR A 227 1.69 10.53 -16.38
N MET A 228 2.94 10.13 -16.17
CA MET A 228 3.84 10.85 -15.28
C MET A 228 4.07 12.29 -15.74
N GLY A 229 4.21 12.53 -17.04
CA GLY A 229 4.36 13.88 -17.58
C GLY A 229 3.18 14.77 -17.22
N VAL A 230 1.95 14.32 -17.52
CA VAL A 230 0.72 15.08 -17.21
C VAL A 230 0.60 15.39 -15.72
N TRP A 231 0.93 14.42 -14.86
CA TRP A 231 0.87 14.62 -13.42
C TRP A 231 1.93 15.63 -12.93
N LEU A 232 3.17 15.56 -13.45
CA LEU A 232 4.25 16.46 -13.05
C LEU A 232 4.00 17.89 -13.53
N ASP A 233 3.43 18.07 -14.72
CA ASP A 233 3.07 19.39 -15.23
C ASP A 233 2.01 20.05 -14.32
N ALA A 234 0.97 19.28 -13.94
CA ALA A 234 -0.04 19.75 -12.99
C ALA A 234 0.53 19.98 -11.57
N TYR A 235 1.61 19.30 -11.20
CA TYR A 235 2.30 19.55 -9.93
C TYR A 235 3.14 20.83 -9.99
N ALA A 236 3.86 21.08 -11.09
CA ALA A 236 4.63 22.31 -11.29
C ALA A 236 3.73 23.54 -11.25
N THR A 237 2.58 23.52 -11.94
CA THR A 237 1.60 24.62 -11.88
C THR A 237 1.09 24.89 -10.45
N ARG A 238 0.98 23.85 -9.61
CA ARG A 238 0.61 24.03 -8.20
C ARG A 238 1.73 24.67 -7.39
N LEU A 239 2.99 24.36 -7.69
CA LEU A 239 4.14 24.97 -7.01
C LEU A 239 4.36 26.42 -7.43
N ASP A 240 4.12 26.78 -8.70
CA ASP A 240 4.26 28.16 -9.17
C ASP A 240 3.29 29.13 -8.47
N GLY A 241 2.21 28.61 -7.86
CA GLY A 241 1.27 29.35 -7.02
C GLY A 241 1.55 29.28 -5.52
N VAL A 242 2.64 28.64 -5.08
CA VAL A 242 2.98 28.40 -3.67
C VAL A 242 4.36 28.98 -3.36
N ASP A 243 4.43 29.89 -2.40
CA ASP A 243 5.70 30.39 -1.87
C ASP A 243 6.41 29.27 -1.08
N LEU A 244 7.43 28.66 -1.69
CA LEU A 244 8.16 27.50 -1.15
C LEU A 244 9.17 27.86 -0.06
N THR A 245 9.28 29.12 0.34
CA THR A 245 10.18 29.53 1.44
C THR A 245 9.71 29.05 2.82
N ALA A 246 8.49 28.52 2.94
CA ALA A 246 7.87 28.18 4.23
C ALA A 246 7.97 26.70 4.67
N SER A 247 8.69 25.81 3.97
CA SER A 247 8.60 24.35 4.29
C SER A 247 9.87 23.51 4.08
N GLU A 248 11.05 24.08 4.31
CA GLU A 248 12.27 23.27 4.51
C GLU A 248 12.57 23.09 6.01
N GLU A 249 11.73 22.34 6.73
CA GLU A 249 12.20 21.66 7.94
C GLU A 249 12.82 20.31 7.55
N ASN A 250 14.13 20.25 7.75
CA ASN A 250 15.03 19.12 7.54
C ASN A 250 14.45 17.77 8.01
N PRO A 251 14.48 16.70 7.19
CA PRO A 251 14.33 15.36 7.71
C PRO A 251 15.63 14.96 8.43
N THR A 252 15.59 14.94 9.77
CA THR A 252 16.62 14.36 10.63
C THR A 252 16.96 12.95 10.17
N ALA A 253 18.12 12.82 9.54
CA ALA A 253 18.75 11.54 9.27
C ALA A 253 19.19 10.92 10.61
N THR A 254 18.51 9.86 11.05
CA THR A 254 19.05 9.00 12.11
C THR A 254 20.15 8.11 11.51
N LEU A 255 21.32 8.72 11.29
CA LEU A 255 22.55 8.02 10.96
C LEU A 255 23.19 7.55 12.28
N ARG A 256 22.84 6.34 12.74
CA ARG A 256 23.65 5.67 13.77
C ARG A 256 24.90 5.10 13.10
N ARG A 257 26.02 5.80 13.23
CA ARG A 257 27.36 5.21 13.14
C ARG A 257 28.16 5.57 14.39
N SER A 258 28.42 4.53 15.18
CA SER A 258 29.67 4.20 15.88
C SER A 258 30.58 5.35 16.37
N ARG A 259 30.81 5.38 17.69
CA ARG A 259 31.90 6.11 18.34
C ARG A 259 33.03 5.15 18.67
N PRO A 260 34.28 5.40 18.25
CA PRO A 260 35.48 4.79 18.80
C PRO A 260 36.22 5.76 19.75
N ALA A 261 36.90 5.21 20.74
CA ALA A 261 38.13 5.70 21.41
C ALA A 261 38.54 4.56 22.38
N GLY A 262 39.66 3.86 22.20
CA GLY A 262 40.99 4.28 22.69
C GLY A 262 40.98 4.30 24.23
N GLY A 263 41.58 3.39 25.00
CA GLY A 263 42.85 2.69 24.85
C GLY A 263 43.92 3.41 25.66
N THR A 264 44.28 2.91 26.86
CA THR A 264 45.62 2.92 27.48
C THR A 264 45.63 2.17 28.83
N ASP A 265 46.52 1.18 28.88
CA ASP A 265 47.31 0.60 29.98
C ASP A 265 47.08 0.95 31.47
N GLY A 266 47.05 -0.12 32.28
CA GLY A 266 48.17 -0.46 33.18
C GLY A 266 48.10 0.03 34.64
N ALA A 267 47.81 -0.88 35.57
CA ALA A 267 48.52 -1.04 36.85
C ALA A 267 47.97 -2.21 37.71
N ILE A 268 48.85 -3.18 38.01
CA ILE A 268 48.80 -4.12 39.15
C ILE A 268 49.42 -3.37 40.35
N PRO A 269 48.87 -3.39 41.58
CA PRO A 269 49.17 -4.43 42.61
C PRO A 269 47.97 -4.69 43.57
N ALA A 270 47.93 -5.66 44.48
CA ALA A 270 48.81 -6.70 45.00
C ALA A 270 47.95 -7.94 45.33
#